data_AF-A0AAV0Y523-F1
#
_entry.id   AF-A0AAV0Y523-F1
#
_cell.length_a   1.000
_cell.length_b   1.000
_cell.length_c   1.000
_cell.angle_alpha   90.00
_cell.angle_beta   90.00
_cell.angle_gamma   90.00
#
_symmetry.space_group_name_H-M   'P 1'
#
loop_
_entity.id
_entity.type
_entity.pdbx_description
1 polymer ?
#
loop_
_entity_poly.entity_id
_entity_poly.type
_entity_poly.pdbx_seq_one_letter_code
_entity_poly.pdbx_strand_id
1 'polypeptide(L)'
;MHNQGVIDTDSGDQNKPEIITFYNSTKGGVDVVDELKGEYSVSRVSCRWPLTILFSLMNIAGINSQIIYRENTGNVITCRNYLRSLGRELAKEIMINRLAIPTLSIQLRSTIMKITGIKKQPTQPEQHGSVKERLKCAYCPKNKNRKTMVCCELCNNRICKEHTSTICKSCQTGSEEKSDSD
;
A
#
# COMPACT_ATOMS: atom_id res chain seq x y z
N MET A 1 -53.97 5.00 6.35
CA MET A 1 -53.27 5.89 7.30
C MET A 1 -53.17 7.35 6.84
N HIS A 2 -53.54 7.72 5.59
CA HIS A 2 -53.52 9.13 5.15
C HIS A 2 -54.78 9.50 4.34
N ASN A 3 -55.96 9.49 4.98
CA ASN A 3 -57.24 9.88 4.35
C ASN A 3 -57.68 11.31 4.71
N GLN A 4 -56.85 12.06 5.44
CA GLN A 4 -57.12 13.42 5.88
C GLN A 4 -56.04 14.34 5.29
N GLY A 5 -56.45 15.49 4.75
CA GLY A 5 -55.57 16.50 4.14
C GLY A 5 -54.77 17.29 5.18
N VAL A 6 -54.05 16.59 6.06
CA VAL A 6 -53.25 17.18 7.12
C VAL A 6 -52.02 17.84 6.50
N ILE A 7 -51.81 19.11 6.83
CA ILE A 7 -50.65 19.90 6.43
C ILE A 7 -49.55 19.71 7.47
N ASP A 8 -48.33 19.49 7.01
CA ASP A 8 -47.14 19.44 7.86
C ASP A 8 -46.78 20.85 8.36
N THR A 9 -46.85 21.06 9.66
CA THR A 9 -46.50 22.34 10.31
C THR A 9 -45.03 22.70 10.13
N ASP A 10 -44.14 21.71 9.97
CA ASP A 10 -42.71 21.92 9.77
C ASP A 10 -42.39 22.41 8.35
N SER A 11 -43.35 22.32 7.42
CA SER A 11 -43.19 22.81 6.06
C SER A 11 -43.33 24.33 5.93
N GLY A 12 -43.80 25.01 6.98
CA GLY A 12 -43.99 26.46 7.02
C GLY A 12 -44.87 26.96 5.87
N ASP A 13 -44.45 28.06 5.22
CA ASP A 13 -45.20 28.69 4.13
C ASP A 13 -45.43 27.79 2.90
N GLN A 14 -44.68 26.68 2.79
CA GLN A 14 -44.85 25.74 1.68
C GLN A 14 -46.13 24.90 1.82
N ASN A 15 -46.75 24.85 3.01
CA ASN A 15 -48.01 24.16 3.29
C ASN A 15 -48.06 22.75 2.68
N LYS A 16 -46.96 21.99 2.80
CA LYS A 16 -46.85 20.67 2.20
C LYS A 16 -47.71 19.68 2.98
N PRO A 17 -48.46 18.80 2.29
CA PRO A 17 -49.13 17.70 2.96
C PRO A 17 -48.14 16.81 3.70
N GLU A 18 -48.51 16.32 4.87
CA GLU A 18 -47.69 15.39 5.69
C GLU A 18 -47.21 14.18 4.89
N ILE A 19 -48.05 13.64 4.01
CA ILE A 19 -47.69 12.51 3.14
C ILE A 19 -46.48 12.82 2.24
N ILE A 20 -46.34 14.07 1.78
CA ILE A 20 -45.23 14.49 0.92
C ILE A 20 -43.95 14.65 1.73
N THR A 21 -44.02 15.22 2.94
CA THR A 21 -42.85 15.41 3.78
C THR A 21 -42.35 14.09 4.35
N PHE A 22 -43.25 13.19 4.77
CA PHE A 22 -42.93 11.82 5.16
C PHE A 22 -42.26 11.04 4.02
N TYR A 23 -42.83 11.07 2.81
CA TYR A 23 -42.22 10.43 1.64
C TYR A 23 -40.82 10.99 1.36
N ASN A 24 -40.65 12.31 1.34
CA ASN A 24 -39.35 12.93 1.09
C ASN A 24 -38.30 12.61 2.16
N SER A 25 -38.71 12.46 3.43
CA SER A 25 -37.82 12.09 4.53
C SER A 25 -37.31 10.64 4.44
N THR A 26 -38.07 9.75 3.80
CA THR A 26 -37.78 8.31 3.77
C THR A 26 -37.26 7.80 2.42
N LYS A 27 -37.57 8.47 1.31
CA LYS A 27 -37.21 8.02 -0.04
C LYS A 27 -35.70 7.99 -0.33
N GLY A 28 -34.88 8.71 0.44
CA GLY A 28 -33.45 8.89 0.17
C GLY A 28 -32.57 7.69 0.50
N GLY A 29 -33.09 6.65 1.16
CA GLY A 29 -32.26 5.52 1.61
C GLY A 29 -31.51 4.79 0.49
N VAL A 30 -32.19 4.54 -0.65
CA VAL A 30 -31.57 3.89 -1.82
C VAL A 30 -30.59 4.84 -2.52
N ASP A 31 -30.98 6.10 -2.70
CA ASP A 31 -30.16 7.13 -3.35
C ASP A 31 -28.79 7.29 -2.66
N VAL A 32 -28.76 7.27 -1.32
CA VAL A 32 -27.52 7.36 -0.54
C VAL A 32 -26.61 6.16 -0.79
N VAL A 33 -27.16 4.94 -0.87
CA VAL A 33 -26.36 3.74 -1.14
C VAL A 33 -25.82 3.77 -2.58
N ASP A 34 -26.61 4.24 -3.54
CA ASP A 34 -26.20 4.37 -4.94
C ASP A 34 -25.12 5.44 -5.12
N GLU A 35 -25.23 6.58 -4.42
CA GLU A 35 -24.19 7.62 -4.37
C GLU A 35 -22.87 7.05 -3.82
N LEU A 36 -22.91 6.36 -2.69
CA LEU A 36 -21.73 5.74 -2.09
C LEU A 36 -21.11 4.66 -3.00
N LYS A 37 -21.95 3.87 -3.68
CA LYS A 37 -21.52 2.87 -4.66
C LYS A 37 -20.86 3.50 -5.89
N GLY A 38 -21.29 4.70 -6.29
CA GLY A 38 -20.66 5.50 -7.33
C GLY A 38 -19.28 6.01 -6.91
N GLU A 39 -19.21 6.70 -5.77
CA GLU A 39 -17.99 7.37 -5.28
C GLU A 39 -16.89 6.38 -4.86
N TYR A 40 -17.25 5.27 -4.22
CA TYR A 40 -16.30 4.31 -3.65
C TYR A 40 -16.25 2.96 -4.38
N SER A 41 -16.60 2.95 -5.67
CA SER A 41 -16.75 1.73 -6.45
C SER A 41 -15.44 0.94 -6.62
N VAL A 42 -15.50 -0.37 -6.37
CA VAL A 42 -14.43 -1.32 -6.71
C VAL A 42 -14.55 -1.89 -8.12
N SER A 43 -15.59 -1.50 -8.87
CA SER A 43 -15.84 -1.99 -10.22
C SER A 43 -14.68 -1.73 -11.17
N ARG A 44 -14.48 -2.66 -12.11
CA ARG A 44 -13.50 -2.56 -13.19
C ARG A 44 -14.17 -2.88 -14.51
N VAL A 45 -13.69 -2.26 -15.60
CA VAL A 45 -14.11 -2.62 -16.96
C VAL A 45 -13.80 -4.10 -17.18
N SER A 46 -14.83 -4.85 -17.56
CA SER A 46 -14.76 -6.30 -17.73
C SER A 46 -15.75 -6.74 -18.79
N CYS A 47 -15.34 -7.64 -19.68
CA CYS A 47 -16.23 -8.30 -20.65
C CYS A 47 -16.95 -9.53 -20.04
N ARG A 48 -16.79 -9.79 -18.74
CA ARG A 48 -17.39 -10.92 -18.03
C ARG A 48 -18.44 -10.40 -17.05
N TRP A 49 -19.72 -10.56 -17.39
CA TRP A 49 -20.84 -10.11 -16.56
C TRP A 49 -20.83 -10.63 -15.10
N PRO A 50 -20.31 -11.83 -14.76
CA PRO A 50 -20.28 -12.27 -13.37
C PRO A 50 -19.38 -11.38 -12.49
N LEU A 51 -18.33 -10.78 -13.08
CA LEU A 51 -17.48 -9.85 -12.35
C LEU A 51 -18.24 -8.55 -12.00
N THR A 52 -19.15 -8.10 -12.83
CA THR A 52 -20.02 -6.95 -12.52
C THR A 52 -20.85 -7.21 -11.26
N ILE A 53 -21.40 -8.41 -11.13
CA ILE A 53 -22.15 -8.81 -9.94
C ILE A 53 -21.23 -8.87 -8.73
N LEU A 54 -20.06 -9.52 -8.87
CA LEU A 54 -19.07 -9.59 -7.79
C LEU A 54 -18.68 -8.20 -7.28
N PHE A 55 -18.40 -7.26 -8.17
CA PHE A 55 -18.07 -5.88 -7.80
C PHE A 55 -19.23 -5.18 -7.10
N SER A 56 -20.47 -5.37 -7.57
CA SER A 56 -21.65 -4.83 -6.90
C SER A 56 -21.82 -5.40 -5.49
N LEU A 57 -21.63 -6.70 -5.31
CA LEU A 57 -21.70 -7.36 -4.00
C LEU A 57 -20.61 -6.84 -3.05
N MET A 58 -19.38 -6.65 -3.54
CA MET A 58 -18.29 -6.09 -2.72
C MET A 58 -18.57 -4.65 -2.29
N ASN A 59 -19.13 -3.81 -3.17
CA ASN A 59 -19.52 -2.44 -2.80
C ASN A 59 -20.59 -2.44 -1.70
N ILE A 60 -21.65 -3.25 -1.87
CA ILE A 60 -22.73 -3.37 -0.88
C ILE A 60 -22.19 -3.91 0.45
N ALA A 61 -21.35 -4.94 0.42
CA ALA A 61 -20.72 -5.50 1.61
C ALA A 61 -19.84 -4.47 2.33
N GLY A 62 -19.08 -3.67 1.58
CA GLY A 62 -18.26 -2.59 2.13
C GLY A 62 -19.11 -1.58 2.92
N ILE A 63 -20.19 -1.08 2.32
CA ILE A 63 -21.12 -0.14 2.94
C ILE A 63 -21.79 -0.77 4.18
N ASN A 64 -22.37 -1.96 4.04
CA ASN A 64 -23.07 -2.64 5.13
C ASN A 64 -22.16 -2.95 6.31
N SER A 65 -20.92 -3.38 6.04
CA SER A 65 -19.95 -3.65 7.11
C SER A 65 -19.58 -2.38 7.88
N GLN A 66 -19.54 -1.21 7.23
CA GLN A 66 -19.32 0.07 7.91
C GLN A 66 -20.49 0.45 8.82
N ILE A 67 -21.73 0.22 8.38
CA ILE A 67 -22.92 0.45 9.19
C ILE A 67 -22.84 -0.41 10.45
N ILE A 68 -22.58 -1.72 10.29
CA ILE A 68 -22.41 -2.64 11.42
C ILE A 68 -21.28 -2.21 12.35
N TYR A 69 -20.12 -1.82 11.80
CA TYR A 69 -19.00 -1.33 12.59
C TYR A 69 -19.37 -0.10 13.42
N ARG A 70 -20.09 0.87 12.81
CA ARG A 70 -20.55 2.09 13.49
C ARG A 70 -21.51 1.75 14.62
N GLU A 71 -22.51 0.91 14.36
CA GLU A 71 -23.50 0.52 15.38
C GLU A 71 -22.86 -0.25 16.55
N ASN A 72 -21.89 -1.13 16.27
CA ASN A 72 -21.25 -1.93 17.31
C ASN A 72 -20.22 -1.16 18.15
N THR A 73 -19.59 -0.12 17.59
CA THR A 73 -18.48 0.57 18.27
C THR A 73 -18.79 2.00 18.68
N GLY A 74 -19.88 2.59 18.16
CA GLY A 74 -20.17 4.01 18.27
C GLY A 74 -19.20 4.92 17.50
N ASN A 75 -18.16 4.36 16.86
CA ASN A 75 -17.15 5.14 16.18
C ASN A 75 -17.65 5.57 14.80
N VAL A 76 -17.74 6.88 14.60
CA VAL A 76 -18.07 7.46 13.31
C VAL A 76 -16.79 7.78 12.56
N ILE A 77 -16.55 7.04 11.47
CA ILE A 77 -15.42 7.25 10.56
C ILE A 77 -15.93 7.41 9.14
N THR A 78 -15.19 8.17 8.33
CA THR A 78 -15.56 8.38 6.92
C THR A 78 -15.48 7.07 6.14
N CYS A 79 -16.37 6.88 5.16
CA CYS A 79 -16.39 5.69 4.31
C CYS A 79 -15.02 5.42 3.67
N ARG A 80 -14.36 6.47 3.16
CA ARG A 80 -12.99 6.40 2.63
C ARG A 80 -11.98 5.79 3.61
N ASN A 81 -11.98 6.24 4.87
CA ASN A 81 -11.02 5.76 5.87
C ASN A 81 -11.36 4.34 6.35
N TYR A 82 -12.64 4.03 6.47
CA TYR A 82 -13.11 2.68 6.77
C TYR A 82 -12.67 1.69 5.69
N LEU A 83 -13.01 1.94 4.42
CA LEU A 83 -12.67 1.06 3.31
C LEU A 83 -11.15 0.93 3.13
N ARG A 84 -10.38 2.01 3.34
CA ARG A 84 -8.92 1.95 3.33
C ARG A 84 -8.38 1.02 4.41
N SER A 85 -8.94 1.07 5.62
CA SER A 85 -8.51 0.23 6.74
C SER A 85 -8.91 -1.23 6.51
N LEU A 86 -10.15 -1.45 6.08
CA LEU A 86 -10.66 -2.77 5.69
C LEU A 86 -9.77 -3.44 4.63
N GLY A 87 -9.45 -2.72 3.55
CA GLY A 87 -8.58 -3.24 2.49
C GLY A 87 -7.17 -3.58 2.98
N ARG A 88 -6.62 -2.80 3.92
CA ARG A 88 -5.31 -3.09 4.54
C ARG A 88 -5.36 -4.35 5.40
N GLU A 89 -6.38 -4.49 6.25
CA GLU A 89 -6.53 -5.66 7.12
C GLU A 89 -6.76 -6.94 6.31
N LEU A 90 -7.60 -6.90 5.27
CA LEU A 90 -7.81 -8.05 4.37
C LEU A 90 -6.53 -8.48 3.65
N ALA A 91 -5.66 -7.53 3.27
CA ALA A 91 -4.41 -7.82 2.59
C ALA A 91 -3.26 -8.20 3.54
N LYS A 92 -3.41 -7.97 4.85
CA LYS A 92 -2.32 -8.03 5.84
C LYS A 92 -1.66 -9.39 5.89
N GLU A 93 -2.43 -10.45 6.12
CA GLU A 93 -1.91 -11.82 6.18
C GLU A 93 -1.20 -12.23 4.88
N ILE A 94 -1.78 -11.89 3.73
CA ILE A 94 -1.17 -12.16 2.42
C ILE A 94 0.18 -11.44 2.32
N MET A 95 0.25 -10.16 2.70
CA MET A 95 1.50 -9.41 2.70
C MET A 95 2.56 -10.05 3.61
N ILE A 96 2.17 -10.48 4.81
CA ILE A 96 3.06 -11.14 5.78
C ILE A 96 3.60 -12.44 5.20
N ASN A 97 2.73 -13.29 4.65
CA ASN A 97 3.13 -14.56 4.03
C ASN A 97 4.12 -14.37 2.87
N ARG A 98 3.99 -13.28 2.09
CA ARG A 98 4.96 -12.98 1.02
C ARG A 98 6.36 -12.65 1.55
N LEU A 99 6.52 -12.21 2.80
CA LEU A 99 7.84 -11.99 3.41
C LEU A 99 8.65 -13.29 3.59
N ALA A 100 8.01 -14.46 3.54
CA ALA A 100 8.72 -15.74 3.56
C ALA A 100 9.45 -16.04 2.24
N ILE A 101 9.10 -15.36 1.14
CA ILE A 101 9.68 -15.61 -0.18
C ILE A 101 11.14 -15.07 -0.21
N PRO A 102 12.16 -15.93 -0.42
CA PRO A 102 13.56 -15.51 -0.38
C PRO A 102 13.92 -14.56 -1.52
N THR A 103 13.32 -14.76 -2.69
CA THR A 103 13.56 -13.99 -3.92
C THR A 103 12.71 -12.71 -4.01
N LEU A 104 11.95 -12.38 -2.95
CA LEU A 104 11.14 -11.16 -2.92
C LEU A 104 12.04 -9.93 -3.08
N SER A 105 11.64 -9.01 -3.96
CA SER A 105 12.42 -7.80 -4.19
C SER A 105 12.60 -6.99 -2.90
N ILE A 106 13.79 -6.42 -2.72
CA ILE A 106 14.16 -5.65 -1.52
C ILE A 106 13.19 -4.48 -1.31
N GLN A 107 12.79 -3.81 -2.39
CA GLN A 107 11.83 -2.70 -2.34
C GLN A 107 10.45 -3.16 -1.87
N LEU A 108 9.92 -4.25 -2.43
CA LEU A 108 8.62 -4.78 -2.01
C LEU A 108 8.65 -5.28 -0.57
N ARG A 109 9.73 -5.95 -0.16
CA ARG A 109 9.94 -6.37 1.23
C ARG A 109 9.92 -5.17 2.17
N SER A 110 10.64 -4.09 1.84
CA SER A 110 10.65 -2.84 2.61
C SER A 110 9.26 -2.22 2.73
N THR A 111 8.51 -2.13 1.62
CA THR A 111 7.15 -1.61 1.61
C THR A 111 6.20 -2.44 2.47
N ILE A 112 6.26 -3.77 2.35
CA ILE A 112 5.42 -4.66 3.17
C ILE A 112 5.72 -4.46 4.66
N MET A 113 7.00 -4.46 5.06
CA MET A 113 7.38 -4.25 6.47
C MET A 113 6.91 -2.89 7.01
N LYS A 114 6.95 -1.83 6.19
CA LYS A 114 6.42 -0.51 6.57
C LYS A 114 4.90 -0.53 6.76
N ILE A 115 4.16 -1.23 5.89
CA ILE A 115 2.70 -1.30 5.97
C ILE A 115 2.25 -2.16 7.14
N THR A 116 2.90 -3.30 7.39
CA THR A 116 2.50 -4.26 8.43
C THR A 116 3.09 -3.95 9.80
N GLY A 117 4.10 -3.07 9.89
CA GLY A 117 4.78 -2.75 11.14
C GLY A 117 5.71 -3.87 11.65
N ILE A 118 5.91 -4.93 10.87
CA ILE A 118 6.79 -6.04 11.25
C ILE A 118 8.24 -5.57 11.18
N LYS A 119 8.88 -5.48 12.34
CA LYS A 119 10.33 -5.34 12.43
C LYS A 119 10.95 -6.69 12.11
N LYS A 120 11.99 -6.70 11.28
CA LYS A 120 12.80 -7.90 11.02
C LYS A 120 13.21 -8.47 12.39
N GLN A 121 12.77 -9.68 12.73
CA GLN A 121 13.42 -10.39 13.82
C GLN A 121 14.90 -10.51 13.43
N PRO A 122 15.85 -10.25 14.34
CA PRO A 122 17.23 -10.59 14.08
C PRO A 122 17.26 -12.11 13.90
N THR A 123 17.26 -12.56 12.65
CA THR A 123 17.73 -13.91 12.32
C THR A 123 19.11 -13.97 12.94
N GLN A 124 19.24 -14.74 14.02
CA GLN A 124 20.54 -15.11 14.55
C GLN A 124 21.38 -15.56 13.36
N PRO A 125 22.62 -15.08 13.22
CA PRO A 125 23.47 -15.57 12.15
C PRO A 125 23.60 -17.07 12.37
N GLU A 126 22.99 -17.87 11.50
CA GLU A 126 23.35 -19.27 11.36
C GLU A 126 24.86 -19.27 11.16
N GLN A 127 25.56 -19.84 12.13
CA GLN A 127 27.00 -20.02 12.11
C GLN A 127 27.36 -21.09 11.07
N HIS A 128 27.05 -20.82 9.81
CA HIS A 128 27.66 -21.54 8.70
C HIS A 128 29.02 -20.88 8.46
N GLY A 129 30.07 -21.68 8.68
CA GLY A 129 31.48 -21.28 8.66
C GLY A 129 31.84 -20.32 7.53
N SER A 130 32.77 -19.43 7.84
CA SER A 130 33.20 -18.27 7.04
C SER A 130 33.67 -18.60 5.62
N VAL A 131 32.74 -18.90 4.72
CA VAL A 131 32.97 -18.77 3.28
C VAL A 131 32.77 -17.29 3.00
N LYS A 132 33.86 -16.54 2.81
CA LYS A 132 33.77 -15.11 2.47
C LYS A 132 32.85 -14.95 1.25
N GLU A 133 31.65 -14.43 1.47
CA GLU A 133 30.60 -14.42 0.46
C GLU A 133 31.00 -13.49 -0.70
N ARG A 134 31.00 -14.05 -1.92
CA ARG A 134 31.26 -13.29 -3.15
C ARG A 134 30.06 -12.41 -3.48
N LEU A 135 30.16 -11.13 -3.14
CA LEU A 135 29.13 -10.09 -3.38
C LEU A 135 29.19 -9.52 -4.80
N LYS A 136 28.12 -8.87 -5.25
CA LYS A 136 28.04 -8.28 -6.60
C LYS A 136 28.86 -6.99 -6.70
N CYS A 137 29.46 -6.76 -7.86
CA CYS A 137 30.10 -5.49 -8.19
C CYS A 137 29.08 -4.35 -8.22
N ALA A 138 29.38 -3.24 -7.54
CA ALA A 138 28.51 -2.06 -7.44
C ALA A 138 28.31 -1.33 -8.78
N TYR A 139 29.32 -1.39 -9.66
CA TYR A 139 29.33 -0.64 -10.93
C TYR A 139 28.88 -1.48 -12.13
N CYS A 140 28.79 -2.81 -11.99
CA CYS A 140 28.30 -3.64 -13.09
C CYS A 140 26.78 -3.51 -13.24
N PRO A 141 26.26 -3.47 -14.48
CA PRO A 141 24.82 -3.60 -14.69
C PRO A 141 24.32 -4.94 -14.13
N LYS A 142 23.09 -4.94 -13.59
CA LYS A 142 22.53 -6.06 -12.81
C LYS A 142 22.51 -7.39 -13.59
N ASN A 143 22.34 -7.33 -14.91
CA ASN A 143 22.32 -8.50 -15.81
C ASN A 143 23.67 -9.22 -15.91
N LYS A 144 24.81 -8.51 -15.79
CA LYS A 144 26.14 -9.13 -15.80
C LYS A 144 26.41 -9.99 -14.56
N ASN A 145 25.68 -9.74 -13.47
CA ASN A 145 25.73 -10.50 -12.21
C ASN A 145 27.16 -10.83 -11.72
N ARG A 146 28.13 -9.93 -11.96
CA ARG A 146 29.53 -10.17 -11.63
C ARG A 146 29.73 -10.15 -10.13
N LYS A 147 30.19 -11.27 -9.58
CA LYS A 147 30.57 -11.40 -8.18
C LYS A 147 32.07 -11.14 -8.00
N THR A 148 32.45 -10.51 -6.89
CA THR A 148 33.83 -10.09 -6.59
C THR A 148 34.11 -10.20 -5.09
N MET A 149 35.40 -10.34 -4.77
CA MET A 149 35.94 -10.26 -3.41
C MET A 149 36.64 -8.94 -3.13
N VAL A 150 36.92 -8.15 -4.18
CA VAL A 150 37.70 -6.93 -4.09
C VAL A 150 36.83 -5.78 -3.59
N CYS A 151 37.35 -4.99 -2.66
CA CYS A 151 36.78 -3.75 -2.18
C CYS A 151 37.65 -2.56 -2.60
N CYS A 152 37.01 -1.44 -2.89
CA CYS A 152 37.71 -0.16 -2.93
C CYS A 152 38.15 0.22 -1.51
N GLU A 153 39.40 0.60 -1.32
CA GLU A 153 39.92 1.02 0.00
C GLU A 153 39.29 2.32 0.49
N LEU A 154 38.90 3.22 -0.42
CA LEU A 154 38.32 4.53 -0.08
C LEU A 154 36.85 4.45 0.31
N CYS A 155 36.03 3.75 -0.48
CA CYS A 155 34.56 3.73 -0.30
C CYS A 155 33.99 2.38 0.15
N ASN A 156 34.83 1.35 0.33
CA ASN A 156 34.45 -0.02 0.70
C ASN A 156 33.45 -0.73 -0.23
N ASN A 157 33.10 -0.13 -1.38
CA ASN A 157 32.25 -0.75 -2.38
C ASN A 157 32.93 -1.98 -3.00
N ARG A 158 32.14 -3.02 -3.25
CA ARG A 158 32.58 -4.23 -3.95
C ARG A 158 32.76 -3.94 -5.44
N ILE A 159 33.95 -4.17 -5.97
CA ILE A 159 34.31 -3.84 -7.37
C ILE A 159 34.91 -5.05 -8.09
N CYS A 160 34.53 -5.29 -9.34
CA CYS A 160 35.15 -6.35 -10.15
C CYS A 160 36.48 -5.88 -10.73
N LYS A 161 37.27 -6.80 -11.30
CA LYS A 161 38.58 -6.47 -11.89
C LYS A 161 38.54 -5.46 -13.04
N GLU A 162 37.40 -5.28 -13.71
CA GLU A 162 37.22 -4.25 -14.75
C GLU A 162 36.99 -2.85 -14.16
N HIS A 163 36.57 -2.78 -12.89
CA HIS A 163 36.34 -1.53 -12.16
C HIS A 163 37.40 -1.29 -11.07
N THR A 164 38.53 -1.99 -11.15
CA THR A 164 39.71 -1.77 -10.30
C THR A 164 40.80 -1.09 -11.12
N SER A 165 41.49 -0.11 -10.54
CA SER A 165 42.76 0.39 -11.06
C SER A 165 43.90 -0.24 -10.26
N THR A 166 44.91 -0.78 -10.93
CA THR A 166 46.13 -1.29 -10.29
C THR A 166 47.22 -0.24 -10.42
N ILE A 167 47.71 0.27 -9.30
CA ILE A 167 48.76 1.28 -9.25
C ILE A 167 49.95 0.68 -8.49
N CYS A 168 51.19 0.87 -8.96
CA CYS A 168 52.37 0.46 -8.22
C CYS A 168 52.64 1.40 -7.04
N LYS A 169 53.36 0.93 -6.02
CA LYS A 169 53.61 1.70 -4.79
C LYS A 169 54.21 3.09 -5.04
N SER A 170 55.07 3.23 -6.05
CA SER A 170 55.69 4.52 -6.40
C SER A 170 54.72 5.50 -7.08
N CYS A 171 53.73 5.01 -7.83
CA CYS A 171 52.70 5.85 -8.44
C CYS A 171 51.57 6.21 -7.48
N GLN A 172 51.39 5.45 -6.39
CA GLN A 172 50.40 5.75 -5.35
C GLN A 172 50.77 6.99 -4.53
N THR A 173 52.06 7.20 -4.26
CA THR A 173 52.57 8.35 -3.50
C THR A 173 52.63 9.64 -4.32
N GLY A 174 52.65 9.55 -5.65
CA GLY A 174 52.74 10.72 -6.54
C GLY A 174 51.42 11.46 -6.82
N SER A 175 50.27 10.97 -6.33
CA SER A 175 48.96 11.59 -6.55
C SER A 175 48.49 12.52 -5.42
N GLU A 176 49.18 12.55 -4.27
CA GLU A 176 48.82 13.40 -3.12
C GLU A 176 49.42 14.83 -3.22
N GLU A 177 50.39 15.08 -4.10
CA GLU A 177 51.12 16.36 -4.18
C GLU A 177 50.57 17.39 -5.19
N LYS A 178 49.34 17.25 -5.69
CA LYS A 178 48.77 18.19 -6.69
C LYS A 178 47.51 18.96 -6.25
N SER A 179 47.35 19.22 -4.95
CA SER A 179 46.23 20.03 -4.46
C SER A 179 46.62 21.25 -3.61
N ASP A 180 47.85 21.76 -3.72
CA ASP A 180 48.21 23.06 -3.13
C ASP A 180 49.37 23.72 -3.91
N SER A 181 49.06 24.40 -5.03
CA SER A 181 49.82 25.58 -5.51
C SER A 181 49.01 26.33 -6.57
N ASP A 182 48.65 27.57 -6.23
CA ASP A 182 48.12 28.72 -7.00
C ASP A 182 46.75 28.65 -7.72
#